data_AF-A0A961HZ20-F1
#
_entry.id   AF-A0A961HZ20-F1
#
_cell.length_a   1.000
_cell.length_b   1.000
_cell.length_c   1.000
_cell.angle_alpha   90.00
_cell.angle_beta   90.00
_cell.angle_gamma   90.00
#
_symmetry.space_group_name_H-M   'P 1'
#
loop_
_entity.id
_entity.type
_entity.pdbx_description
1 polymer ?
#
loop_
_entity_poly.entity_id
_entity_poly.type
_entity_poly.pdbx_seq_one_letter_code
_entity_poly.pdbx_strand_id
1 'polypeptide(L)'
;TGRYRLERARAGRHFLGQRVDPHYKDGRAGWADSVEIIVIPDAGVRAEALRDGYVDVAALPLAEGLAGGGFLCHPSPENIALAARRDVGMPRRIGARAALDDGRIAERWWKRADG
;
A
#
# COMPACT_ATOMS: atom_id res chain seq x y z
N THR A 1 13.87 14.25 9.55
CA THR A 1 14.05 13.57 8.25
C THR A 1 12.92 12.59 8.03
N GLY A 2 12.58 12.30 6.76
CA GLY A 2 11.56 11.32 6.40
C GLY A 2 12.07 9.88 6.55
N ARG A 3 11.14 8.92 6.71
CA ARG A 3 11.46 7.50 6.97
C ARG A 3 12.07 6.77 5.77
N TYR A 4 11.74 7.23 4.57
CA TYR A 4 12.30 6.73 3.31
C TYR A 4 12.98 7.88 2.56
N ARG A 5 14.19 7.64 2.08
CA ARG A 5 14.91 8.52 1.18
C ARG A 5 14.47 8.20 -0.24
N LEU A 6 14.20 9.23 -1.04
CA LEU A 6 13.89 9.08 -2.46
C LEU A 6 15.09 8.50 -3.21
N GLU A 7 14.90 7.36 -3.89
CA GLU A 7 15.87 6.84 -4.86
C GLU A 7 15.50 7.24 -6.29
N ARG A 8 14.20 7.11 -6.62
CA ARG A 8 13.70 7.41 -7.96
C ARG A 8 12.26 7.88 -7.89
N ALA A 9 11.94 8.95 -8.58
CA ALA A 9 10.56 9.35 -8.79
C ALA A 9 10.38 9.91 -10.19
N ARG A 10 9.22 9.60 -10.77
CA ARG A 10 8.70 10.26 -11.94
C ARG A 10 7.24 10.59 -11.71
N ALA A 11 6.95 11.89 -11.73
CA ALA A 11 5.60 12.42 -11.55
C ALA A 11 4.60 11.70 -12.47
N GLY A 12 3.47 11.29 -11.89
CA GLY A 12 2.41 10.56 -12.59
C GLY A 12 2.79 9.14 -13.03
N ARG A 13 3.93 8.58 -12.59
CA ARG A 13 4.34 7.22 -12.96
C ARG A 13 4.76 6.36 -11.79
N HIS A 14 5.83 6.70 -11.10
CA HIS A 14 6.33 5.88 -9.99
C HIS A 14 7.13 6.67 -8.98
N PHE A 15 7.22 6.13 -7.78
CA PHE A 15 8.09 6.55 -6.68
C PHE A 15 8.73 5.31 -6.08
N LEU A 16 10.03 5.37 -5.79
CA LEU A 16 10.79 4.36 -5.06
C LEU A 16 11.56 5.07 -3.95
N GLY A 17 11.33 4.63 -2.72
CA GLY A 17 12.07 5.10 -1.55
C GLY A 17 12.71 3.95 -0.77
N GLN A 18 13.92 4.18 -0.29
CA GLN A 18 14.67 3.24 0.55
C GLN A 18 14.62 3.69 2.00
N ARG A 19 14.47 2.73 2.93
CA ARG A 19 14.44 3.02 4.35
C ARG A 19 15.74 3.71 4.78
N VAL A 20 15.62 4.75 5.59
CA VAL A 20 16.77 5.41 6.21
C VAL A 20 17.13 4.66 7.50
N ASP A 21 18.38 4.22 7.60
CA ASP A 21 18.95 3.51 8.76
C ASP A 21 20.28 4.18 9.16
N PRO A 22 20.50 4.55 10.44
CA PRO A 22 19.56 4.49 11.56
C PRO A 22 18.55 5.64 11.55
N HIS A 23 17.38 5.46 12.16
CA HIS A 23 16.36 6.50 12.22
C HIS A 23 15.44 6.39 13.45
N TYR A 24 15.14 7.51 14.10
CA TYR A 24 14.47 7.57 15.42
C TYR A 24 13.10 6.84 15.55
N LYS A 25 12.46 6.51 14.43
CA LYS A 25 11.21 5.71 14.34
C LYS A 25 11.43 4.19 14.18
N ASP A 26 12.67 3.70 14.27
CA ASP A 26 12.95 2.26 14.23
C ASP A 26 12.13 1.48 15.25
N GLY A 27 11.62 0.31 14.84
CA GLY A 27 10.69 -0.54 15.61
C GLY A 27 9.28 0.03 15.79
N ARG A 28 8.96 1.23 15.27
CA ARG A 28 7.67 1.90 15.46
C ARG A 28 6.94 2.26 14.17
N ALA A 29 7.68 2.49 13.07
CA ALA A 29 7.12 2.81 11.77
C ALA A 29 8.11 2.52 10.64
N GLY A 30 7.62 2.38 9.41
CA GLY A 30 8.45 2.15 8.23
C GLY A 30 9.17 0.80 8.31
N TRP A 31 8.43 -0.24 8.00
CA TRP A 31 8.77 -1.64 8.25
C TRP A 31 9.44 -2.31 7.05
N ALA A 32 9.16 -1.84 5.84
CA ALA A 32 9.75 -2.37 4.61
C ALA A 32 11.14 -1.77 4.37
N ASP A 33 12.02 -2.52 3.71
CA ASP A 33 13.34 -2.01 3.29
C ASP A 33 13.19 -0.96 2.19
N SER A 34 12.22 -1.17 1.30
CA SER A 34 11.85 -0.23 0.25
C SER A 34 10.34 -0.11 0.14
N VAL A 35 9.88 1.05 -0.32
CA VAL A 35 8.48 1.27 -0.70
C VAL A 35 8.43 1.79 -2.12
N GLU A 36 7.70 1.09 -2.97
CA GLU A 36 7.39 1.50 -4.33
C GLU A 36 5.91 1.87 -4.46
N ILE A 37 5.64 2.98 -5.13
CA ILE A 37 4.28 3.42 -5.48
C ILE A 37 4.26 3.63 -6.98
N ILE A 38 3.37 2.91 -7.67
CA ILE A 38 3.15 3.05 -9.12
C ILE A 38 1.78 3.65 -9.39
N VAL A 39 1.69 4.48 -10.43
CA VAL A 39 0.46 5.09 -10.89
C VAL A 39 -0.16 4.19 -11.95
N ILE A 40 -1.27 3.56 -11.60
CA ILE A 40 -2.12 2.79 -12.50
C ILE A 40 -3.46 3.54 -12.60
N PRO A 41 -3.73 4.28 -13.70
CA PRO A 41 -4.93 5.12 -13.81
C PRO A 41 -6.23 4.33 -13.79
N ASP A 42 -6.25 3.16 -14.43
CA ASP A 42 -7.45 2.33 -14.56
C ASP A 42 -7.72 1.50 -13.31
N ALA A 43 -8.97 1.47 -12.85
CA ALA A 43 -9.37 0.77 -11.63
C ALA A 43 -9.39 -0.76 -11.79
N GLY A 44 -9.73 -1.25 -12.98
CA GLY A 44 -9.66 -2.67 -13.33
C GLY A 44 -8.22 -3.16 -13.34
N VAL A 45 -7.32 -2.41 -13.98
CA VAL A 45 -5.88 -2.74 -13.99
C VAL A 45 -5.27 -2.68 -12.59
N ARG A 46 -5.73 -1.79 -11.70
CA ARG A 46 -5.33 -1.82 -10.28
C ARG A 46 -5.76 -3.11 -9.58
N ALA A 47 -6.96 -3.58 -9.85
CA ALA A 47 -7.48 -4.82 -9.28
C ALA A 47 -6.70 -6.03 -9.81
N GLU A 48 -6.42 -6.08 -11.12
CA GLU A 48 -5.59 -7.11 -11.75
C GLU A 48 -4.17 -7.11 -11.19
N ALA A 49 -3.54 -5.95 -11.06
CA ALA A 49 -2.20 -5.83 -10.49
C ALA A 49 -2.13 -6.37 -9.06
N LEU A 50 -3.16 -6.13 -8.25
CA LEU A 50 -3.26 -6.69 -6.90
C LEU A 50 -3.52 -8.20 -6.94
N ARG A 51 -4.41 -8.66 -7.83
CA ARG A 51 -4.78 -10.07 -8.00
C ARG A 51 -3.60 -10.94 -8.42
N ASP A 52 -2.81 -10.43 -9.36
CA ASP A 52 -1.65 -11.13 -9.94
C ASP A 52 -0.36 -10.90 -9.13
N GLY A 53 -0.42 -10.15 -8.02
CA GLY A 53 0.69 -9.98 -7.08
C GLY A 53 1.76 -8.96 -7.50
N TYR A 54 1.47 -8.11 -8.50
CA TYR A 54 2.35 -7.00 -8.88
C TYR A 54 2.36 -5.87 -7.84
N VAL A 55 1.30 -5.74 -7.05
CA VAL A 55 1.23 -4.81 -5.91
C VAL A 55 0.67 -5.52 -4.67
N ASP A 56 1.11 -5.09 -3.49
CA ASP A 56 0.59 -5.62 -2.22
C ASP A 56 -0.67 -4.86 -1.74
N VAL A 57 -0.85 -3.62 -2.19
CA VAL A 57 -1.98 -2.74 -1.84
C VAL A 57 -2.43 -1.93 -3.07
N ALA A 58 -3.74 -1.82 -3.28
CA ALA A 58 -4.34 -0.98 -4.33
C ALA A 58 -5.34 0.01 -3.72
N ALA A 59 -5.29 1.26 -4.18
CA ALA A 59 -6.30 2.28 -3.85
C ALA A 59 -7.42 2.30 -4.89
N LEU A 60 -8.67 2.37 -4.43
CA LEU A 60 -9.88 2.39 -5.25
C LEU A 60 -9.85 1.36 -6.41
N PRO A 61 -9.52 0.07 -6.17
CA PRO A 61 -9.58 -0.94 -7.23
C PRO A 61 -11.04 -1.23 -7.61
N LEU A 62 -11.25 -1.71 -8.84
CA LEU A 62 -12.55 -2.19 -9.28
C LEU A 62 -12.89 -3.52 -8.56
N ALA A 63 -14.04 -3.60 -7.91
CA ALA A 63 -14.40 -4.73 -7.04
C ALA A 63 -14.51 -6.05 -7.81
N GLU A 64 -15.03 -5.99 -9.03
CA GLU A 64 -15.18 -7.11 -9.95
C GLU A 64 -13.83 -7.79 -10.25
N GLY A 65 -12.74 -7.01 -10.32
CA GLY A 65 -11.39 -7.52 -10.53
C GLY A 65 -10.76 -8.20 -9.32
N LEU A 66 -11.41 -8.13 -8.14
CA LEU A 66 -11.01 -8.82 -6.92
C LEU A 66 -11.82 -10.12 -6.68
N ALA A 67 -12.67 -10.50 -7.64
CA ALA A 67 -13.41 -11.75 -7.59
C ALA A 67 -12.46 -12.95 -7.45
N GLY A 68 -12.85 -13.94 -6.63
CA GLY A 68 -11.99 -15.05 -6.21
C GLY A 68 -11.45 -14.92 -4.78
N GLY A 69 -11.61 -13.75 -4.15
CA GLY A 69 -11.30 -13.53 -2.73
C GLY A 69 -9.80 -13.39 -2.45
N GLY A 70 -9.42 -13.50 -1.17
CA GLY A 70 -8.01 -13.41 -0.77
C GLY A 70 -7.50 -12.00 -0.44
N PHE A 71 -8.35 -10.98 -0.51
CA PHE A 71 -8.00 -9.59 -0.20
C PHE A 71 -8.71 -9.07 1.05
N LEU A 72 -8.03 -8.20 1.77
CA LEU A 72 -8.58 -7.39 2.85
C LEU A 72 -9.05 -6.06 2.24
N CYS A 73 -10.35 -5.80 2.30
CA CYS A 73 -10.96 -4.57 1.78
C CYS A 73 -11.25 -3.60 2.93
N HIS A 74 -11.00 -2.31 2.69
CA HIS A 74 -11.28 -1.24 3.63
C HIS A 74 -12.05 -0.10 2.94
N PRO A 75 -13.10 0.48 3.56
CA PRO A 75 -13.71 0.06 4.82
C PRO A 75 -14.44 -1.29 4.76
N SER A 76 -14.99 -1.66 3.61
CA SER A 76 -15.68 -2.95 3.43
C SER A 76 -15.57 -3.42 1.97
N PRO A 77 -15.92 -4.69 1.66
CA PRO A 77 -15.95 -5.19 0.29
C PRO A 77 -16.94 -4.46 -0.64
N GLU A 78 -18.00 -3.86 -0.08
CA GLU A 78 -19.03 -3.15 -0.84
C GLU A 78 -18.63 -1.70 -1.16
N ASN A 79 -17.64 -1.17 -0.44
CA ASN A 79 -17.14 0.20 -0.61
C ASN A 79 -15.63 0.21 -0.38
N ILE A 80 -14.87 -0.07 -1.44
CA ILE A 80 -13.42 -0.31 -1.36
C ILE A 80 -12.64 0.99 -1.62
N ALA A 81 -12.10 1.59 -0.57
CA ALA A 81 -11.10 2.65 -0.65
C ALA A 81 -9.68 2.08 -0.82
N LEU A 82 -9.38 0.99 -0.11
CA LEU A 82 -8.12 0.24 -0.21
C LEU A 82 -8.41 -1.26 -0.21
N ALA A 83 -7.69 -2.00 -1.04
CA ALA A 83 -7.60 -3.46 -0.93
C ALA A 83 -6.13 -3.85 -0.75
N ALA A 84 -5.87 -4.87 0.05
CA ALA A 84 -4.53 -5.41 0.22
C ALA A 84 -4.51 -6.92 0.33
N ARG A 85 -3.35 -7.50 0.07
CA ARG A 85 -3.09 -8.93 0.31
C ARG A 85 -3.20 -9.26 1.80
N ARG A 86 -3.56 -10.51 2.14
CA ARG A 86 -3.72 -10.96 3.53
C ARG A 86 -2.43 -10.92 4.35
N ASP A 87 -1.30 -11.05 3.66
CA ASP A 87 0.04 -10.94 4.23
C ASP A 87 0.45 -9.48 4.50
N VAL A 88 -0.44 -8.50 4.26
CA VAL A 88 -0.23 -7.09 4.63
C VAL A 88 -1.01 -6.76 5.91
N GLY A 89 -0.28 -6.35 6.94
CA GLY A 89 -0.81 -5.80 8.16
C GLY A 89 -1.27 -4.34 7.99
N MET A 90 -2.45 -4.05 8.52
CA MET A 90 -3.09 -2.73 8.45
C MET A 90 -3.25 -2.13 9.85
N PRO A 91 -3.13 -0.79 10.00
CA PRO A 91 -3.46 -0.13 11.25
C PRO A 91 -4.97 -0.22 11.53
N ARG A 92 -5.36 -0.27 12.82
CA ARG A 92 -6.78 -0.34 13.26
C ARG A 92 -7.66 0.79 12.72
N ARG A 93 -7.06 1.95 12.42
CA ARG A 93 -7.76 3.12 11.87
C ARG A 93 -6.96 3.66 10.70
N ILE A 94 -7.56 3.62 9.52
CA ILE A 94 -7.00 4.19 8.29
C ILE A 94 -7.58 5.59 8.10
N GLY A 95 -6.73 6.53 7.70
CA GLY A 95 -7.10 7.89 7.35
C GLY A 95 -7.81 7.97 6.01
N ALA A 96 -8.76 8.88 5.89
CA ALA A 96 -9.63 9.04 4.73
C ALA A 96 -9.64 10.48 4.17
N ARG A 97 -8.75 11.35 4.62
CA ARG A 97 -8.63 12.74 4.14
C ARG A 97 -7.83 12.83 2.85
N ALA A 98 -6.87 11.93 2.65
CA ALA A 98 -6.13 11.79 1.40
C ALA A 98 -5.90 10.31 1.07
N ALA A 99 -5.49 10.04 -0.17
CA ALA A 99 -5.20 8.69 -0.62
C ALA A 99 -4.14 7.99 0.24
N LEU A 100 -4.16 6.65 0.24
CA LEU A 100 -3.12 5.82 0.85
C LEU A 100 -2.87 6.15 2.33
N ASP A 101 -3.93 6.11 3.14
CA ASP A 101 -3.90 6.36 4.60
C ASP A 101 -3.40 7.76 4.96
N ASP A 102 -3.98 8.80 4.33
CA ASP A 102 -3.51 10.19 4.42
C ASP A 102 -2.01 10.34 4.04
N GLY A 103 -1.55 9.55 3.07
CA GLY A 103 -0.14 9.46 2.67
C GLY A 103 0.77 8.71 3.63
N ARG A 104 0.24 8.05 4.67
CA ARG A 104 1.03 7.36 5.72
C ARG A 104 1.19 5.87 5.49
N ILE A 105 0.75 5.33 4.35
CA ILE A 105 0.82 3.90 4.05
C ILE A 105 2.23 3.32 4.28
N ALA A 106 3.27 4.02 3.80
CA ALA A 106 4.67 3.60 3.92
C ALA A 106 5.16 3.50 5.39
N GLU A 107 4.56 4.28 6.29
CA GLU A 107 4.94 4.31 7.71
C GLU A 107 4.16 3.28 8.54
N ARG A 108 2.89 3.05 8.23
CA ARG A 108 1.93 2.40 9.14
C ARG A 108 1.54 0.97 8.75
N TRP A 109 1.88 0.54 7.55
CA TRP A 109 1.55 -0.78 7.01
C TRP A 109 2.80 -1.66 6.96
N TRP A 110 2.65 -2.96 7.19
CA TRP A 110 3.77 -3.90 7.33
C TRP A 110 3.49 -5.23 6.64
N LYS A 111 4.52 -5.99 6.25
CA LYS A 111 4.33 -7.41 5.90
C LYS A 111 4.15 -8.20 7.19
N ARG A 112 3.12 -9.04 7.23
CA ARG A 112 2.96 -10.07 8.25
C ARG A 112 4.00 -11.15 7.96
N ALA A 113 4.53 -11.77 9.01
CA ALA A 113 5.22 -13.04 8.83
C ALA A 113 4.22 -14.04 8.24
N ASP A 114 4.69 -14.85 7.29
CA ASP A 114 3.93 -16.00 6.83
C ASP A 114 3.65 -16.89 8.07
N GLY A 115 2.37 -17.17 8.31
CA GLY A 115 1.92 -18.06 9.39
C GLY A 115 2.14 -19.52 9.06
#